data_AF-A0AAD2VWC6-F1
#
_entry.id   AF-A0AAD2VWC6-F1
#
_cell.length_a   1.000
_cell.length_b   1.000
_cell.length_c   1.000
_cell.angle_alpha   90.00
_cell.angle_beta   90.00
_cell.angle_gamma   90.00
#
_symmetry.space_group_name_H-M   'P 1'
#
loop_
_entity.id
_entity.type
_entity.pdbx_description
1 polymer ?
#
loop_
_entity_poly.entity_id
_entity_poly.type
_entity_poly.pdbx_seq_one_letter_code
_entity_poly.pdbx_strand_id
1 'polypeptide(L)'
;FDPSYLTAAPLLAFVLISTFGKYIVSKWQSLGCTIQRLHDHLTMEVGTKPSLLELPKSRVAELSTNRERQAPQDRGQLETWWSSNLSSVPYPVAKLVATYSTFAWESELRKRYQYLLWVCLFTCVLAPFSVSIFLEQTIPESVVFVIGPFTPIIAVVIDELLMNKQSMKIAEQLTNDSHNTWLNLLSDKLNFTEVELFTEQHMRYWQNFRQSATPIFEWLYKASRERMEGNMLVDTDALIAEFKKQ
;
A
#
# COMPACT_ATOMS: atom_id res chain seq x y z
N PHE A 1 22.36 -6.05 40.14
CA PHE A 1 21.67 -5.56 38.94
C PHE A 1 20.49 -6.49 38.71
N ASP A 2 19.27 -6.00 38.87
CA ASP A 2 18.06 -6.81 38.63
C ASP A 2 17.73 -6.77 37.13
N PRO A 3 17.89 -7.85 36.36
CA PRO A 3 17.68 -7.83 34.92
C PRO A 3 16.19 -7.64 34.51
N SER A 4 15.26 -7.53 35.47
CA SER A 4 13.83 -7.26 35.22
C SER A 4 13.57 -5.97 34.42
N TYR A 5 14.43 -4.95 34.51
CA TYR A 5 14.28 -3.73 33.70
C TYR A 5 14.54 -3.95 32.20
N LEU A 6 15.34 -4.97 31.84
CA LEU A 6 15.66 -5.30 30.44
C LEU A 6 14.45 -5.87 29.70
N THR A 7 13.46 -6.39 30.41
CA THR A 7 12.21 -6.90 29.84
C THR A 7 11.06 -5.91 30.02
N ALA A 8 10.97 -5.25 31.19
CA ALA A 8 9.89 -4.31 31.50
C ALA A 8 9.93 -3.03 30.64
N ALA A 9 11.11 -2.45 30.40
CA ALA A 9 11.22 -1.21 29.64
C ALA A 9 10.83 -1.35 28.14
N PRO A 10 11.28 -2.38 27.41
CA PRO A 10 10.82 -2.63 26.04
C PRO A 10 9.31 -2.91 25.96
N LEU A 11 8.74 -3.63 26.92
CA LEU A 11 7.30 -3.88 27.00
C LEU A 11 6.51 -2.58 27.22
N LEU A 12 6.96 -1.73 28.14
CA LEU A 12 6.32 -0.44 28.40
C LEU A 12 6.41 0.50 27.18
N ALA A 13 7.59 0.58 26.56
CA ALA A 13 7.80 1.33 25.32
C ALA A 13 6.88 0.81 24.20
N PHE A 14 6.74 -0.51 24.08
CA PHE A 14 5.83 -1.13 23.13
C PHE A 14 4.36 -0.73 23.38
N VAL A 15 3.88 -0.75 24.62
CA VAL A 15 2.51 -0.32 24.95
C VAL A 15 2.28 1.14 24.57
N LEU A 16 3.24 2.03 24.86
CA LEU A 16 3.14 3.44 24.50
C LEU A 16 3.18 3.65 22.99
N ILE A 17 4.13 3.04 22.28
CA ILE A 17 4.27 3.19 20.82
C ILE A 17 3.06 2.59 20.10
N SER A 18 2.58 1.42 20.51
CA SER A 18 1.41 0.79 19.90
C SER A 18 0.14 1.62 20.11
N THR A 19 -0.02 2.26 21.26
CA THR A 19 -1.20 3.09 21.56
C THR A 19 -1.15 4.44 20.84
N PHE A 20 -0.08 5.21 21.00
CA PHE A 20 0.04 6.55 20.42
C PHE A 20 0.42 6.52 18.93
N GLY A 21 1.26 5.57 18.54
CA GLY A 21 1.71 5.40 17.16
C GLY A 21 0.55 5.09 16.22
N LYS A 22 -0.36 4.16 16.59
CA LYS A 22 -1.55 3.84 15.78
C LYS A 22 -2.42 5.09 15.54
N TYR A 23 -2.60 5.93 16.56
CA TYR A 23 -3.35 7.19 16.42
C TYR A 23 -2.68 8.18 15.44
N ILE A 24 -1.37 8.40 15.58
CA ILE A 24 -0.62 9.31 14.69
C ILE A 24 -0.66 8.80 13.25
N VAL A 25 -0.42 7.50 13.04
CA VAL A 25 -0.44 6.87 11.71
C VAL A 25 -1.81 7.03 11.06
N SER A 26 -2.90 6.76 11.79
CA SER A 26 -4.27 6.90 11.28
C SER A 26 -4.57 8.32 10.81
N LYS A 27 -4.09 9.35 11.53
CA LYS A 27 -4.26 10.75 11.13
C LYS A 27 -3.57 11.06 9.79
N TRP A 28 -2.33 10.62 9.61
CA TRP A 28 -1.60 10.86 8.36
C TRP A 28 -2.14 10.04 7.20
N GLN A 29 -2.55 8.80 7.46
CA GLN A 29 -3.22 7.94 6.50
C GLN A 29 -4.50 8.59 5.98
N SER A 30 -5.36 9.07 6.89
CA SER A 30 -6.60 9.77 6.52
C SER A 30 -6.34 10.96 5.60
N LEU A 31 -5.36 11.81 5.95
CA LEU A 31 -4.97 12.94 5.11
C LEU A 31 -4.46 12.49 3.73
N GLY A 32 -3.63 11.46 3.68
CA GLY A 32 -3.15 10.85 2.43
C GLY A 32 -4.29 10.36 1.55
N CYS A 33 -5.27 9.66 2.13
CA CYS A 33 -6.46 9.18 1.43
C CYS A 33 -7.29 10.35 0.88
N THR A 34 -7.48 11.44 1.63
CA THR A 34 -8.21 12.62 1.14
C THR A 34 -7.49 13.28 -0.04
N ILE A 35 -6.15 13.40 0.02
CA ILE A 35 -5.35 13.94 -1.09
C ILE A 35 -5.48 13.05 -2.33
N GLN A 36 -5.35 11.74 -2.16
CA GLN A 36 -5.50 10.79 -3.26
C GLN A 36 -6.93 10.79 -3.83
N ARG A 37 -7.95 10.96 -3.00
CA ARG A 37 -9.34 11.09 -3.47
C ARG A 37 -9.54 12.36 -4.31
N LEU A 38 -8.91 13.47 -3.91
CA LEU A 38 -8.91 14.69 -4.74
C LEU A 38 -8.22 14.43 -6.09
N HIS A 39 -7.06 13.77 -6.07
CA HIS A 39 -6.34 13.40 -7.29
C HIS A 39 -7.22 12.57 -8.24
N ASP A 40 -7.77 11.46 -7.75
CA ASP A 40 -8.58 10.55 -8.57
C ASP A 40 -9.83 11.24 -9.14
N HIS A 41 -10.45 12.13 -8.38
CA HIS A 41 -11.56 12.93 -8.88
C HIS A 41 -11.12 13.92 -9.98
N LEU A 42 -9.95 14.54 -9.85
CA LEU A 42 -9.45 15.50 -10.84
C LEU A 42 -8.94 14.83 -12.12
N THR A 43 -8.40 13.61 -12.04
CA THR A 43 -7.80 12.91 -13.18
C THR A 43 -8.75 11.96 -13.89
N MET A 44 -9.62 11.28 -13.13
CA MET A 44 -10.49 10.22 -13.65
C MET A 44 -11.98 10.51 -13.44
N GLU A 45 -12.33 11.61 -12.79
CA GLU A 45 -13.72 11.94 -12.44
C GLU A 45 -14.40 10.81 -11.65
N VAL A 46 -13.67 10.21 -10.70
CA VAL A 46 -14.19 9.13 -9.84
C VAL A 46 -14.32 9.51 -8.38
N GLY A 47 -15.32 8.91 -7.75
CA GLY A 47 -15.63 9.09 -6.34
C GLY A 47 -15.98 10.54 -5.98
N THR A 48 -15.86 10.85 -4.69
CA THR A 48 -16.35 12.13 -4.14
C THR A 48 -15.24 13.14 -3.98
N LYS A 49 -15.40 14.32 -4.60
CA LYS A 49 -14.47 15.43 -4.42
C LYS A 49 -14.44 15.87 -2.95
N PRO A 50 -13.27 15.91 -2.29
CA PRO A 50 -13.15 16.47 -0.95
C PRO A 50 -13.63 17.92 -0.90
N SER A 51 -14.29 18.30 0.21
CA SER A 51 -14.69 19.68 0.43
C SER A 51 -13.48 20.57 0.76
N LEU A 52 -13.60 21.88 0.55
CA LEU A 52 -12.55 22.83 0.95
C LEU A 52 -12.31 22.87 2.47
N LEU A 53 -13.31 22.49 3.26
CA LEU A 53 -13.18 22.37 4.72
C LEU A 53 -12.33 21.13 5.08
N GLU A 54 -12.52 20.04 4.34
CA GLU A 54 -11.80 18.79 4.55
C GLU A 54 -10.34 18.89 4.08
N LEU A 55 -10.10 19.51 2.92
CA LEU A 55 -8.77 19.68 2.36
C LEU A 55 -8.58 21.10 1.77
N PRO A 56 -8.18 22.08 2.61
CA PRO A 56 -7.92 23.43 2.16
C PRO A 56 -6.78 23.50 1.12
N LYS A 57 -6.92 24.36 0.11
CA LYS A 57 -5.89 24.54 -0.94
C LYS A 57 -4.53 24.97 -0.38
N SER A 58 -4.51 25.81 0.66
CA SER A 58 -3.28 26.23 1.32
C SER A 58 -2.52 25.05 1.91
N ARG A 59 -3.24 24.07 2.48
CA ARG A 59 -2.65 22.85 3.04
C ARG A 59 -2.03 21.97 1.96
N VAL A 60 -2.70 21.82 0.82
CA VAL A 60 -2.16 21.09 -0.34
C VAL A 60 -0.87 21.75 -0.84
N ALA A 61 -0.86 23.08 -0.98
CA ALA A 61 0.32 23.83 -1.41
C ALA A 61 1.52 23.69 -0.45
N GLU A 62 1.25 23.75 0.87
CA GLU A 62 2.26 23.54 1.91
C GLU A 62 2.87 22.12 1.81
N LEU A 63 2.02 21.10 1.71
CA LEU A 63 2.46 19.70 1.60
C LEU A 63 3.25 19.45 0.31
N SER A 64 2.80 20.02 -0.81
CA SER A 64 3.50 19.94 -2.10
C SER A 64 4.90 20.55 -1.99
N THR A 65 5.01 21.76 -1.47
CA THR A 65 6.30 22.46 -1.29
C THR A 65 7.25 21.65 -0.40
N ASN A 66 6.73 21.07 0.69
CA ASN A 66 7.52 20.24 1.58
C ASN A 66 8.00 18.95 0.90
N ARG A 67 7.15 18.30 0.08
CA ARG A 67 7.53 17.09 -0.65
C ARG A 67 8.56 17.39 -1.74
N GLU A 68 8.39 18.46 -2.51
CA GLU A 68 9.37 18.88 -3.53
C GLU A 68 10.75 19.16 -2.92
N ARG A 69 10.81 19.73 -1.70
CA ARG A 69 12.08 19.92 -0.99
C ARG A 69 12.72 18.60 -0.52
N GLN A 70 11.91 17.64 -0.11
CA GLN A 70 12.39 16.35 0.41
C GLN A 70 12.76 15.35 -0.69
N ALA A 71 12.05 15.39 -1.82
CA ALA A 71 12.21 14.49 -2.95
C ALA A 71 11.95 15.23 -4.28
N PRO A 72 12.91 16.04 -4.77
CA PRO A 72 12.74 16.85 -5.97
C PRO A 72 12.38 16.05 -7.23
N GLN A 73 12.85 14.80 -7.31
CA GLN A 73 12.57 13.90 -8.44
C GLN A 73 11.12 13.41 -8.50
N ASP A 74 10.36 13.47 -7.40
CA ASP A 74 9.02 12.88 -7.36
C ASP A 74 8.06 13.56 -8.33
N ARG A 75 8.25 14.85 -8.61
CA ARG A 75 7.37 15.57 -9.53
C ARG A 75 7.37 14.95 -10.93
N GLY A 76 8.56 14.77 -11.51
CA GLY A 76 8.68 14.15 -12.83
C GLY A 76 8.19 12.70 -12.84
N GLN A 77 8.44 11.95 -11.76
CA GLN A 77 8.01 10.56 -11.62
C GLN A 77 6.47 10.44 -11.54
N LEU A 78 5.81 11.35 -10.82
CA LEU A 78 4.35 11.36 -10.69
C LEU A 78 3.67 11.86 -11.98
N GLU A 79 4.29 12.77 -12.73
CA GLU A 79 3.78 13.23 -14.03
C GLU A 79 3.72 12.11 -15.08
N THR A 80 4.61 11.12 -14.99
CA THR A 80 4.66 9.95 -15.88
C THR A 80 4.16 8.67 -15.22
N TRP A 81 3.37 8.78 -14.16
CA TRP A 81 2.89 7.60 -13.41
C TRP A 81 2.07 6.65 -14.28
N TRP A 82 1.28 7.15 -15.23
CA TRP A 82 0.56 6.32 -16.20
C TRP A 82 1.15 6.47 -17.60
N SER A 83 0.99 5.43 -18.43
CA SER A 83 1.43 5.47 -19.83
C SER A 83 0.73 6.59 -20.59
N SER A 84 1.49 7.39 -21.33
CA SER A 84 0.95 8.41 -22.24
C SER A 84 0.08 7.79 -23.33
N ASN A 85 0.24 6.50 -23.63
CA ASN A 85 -0.57 5.80 -24.63
C ASN A 85 -2.04 5.68 -24.24
N LEU A 86 -2.41 5.90 -22.98
CA LEU A 86 -3.81 5.94 -22.54
C LEU A 86 -4.64 6.97 -23.32
N SER A 87 -4.03 8.06 -23.82
CA SER A 87 -4.73 9.05 -24.64
C SER A 87 -5.13 8.54 -26.03
N SER A 88 -4.69 7.34 -26.41
CA SER A 88 -4.94 6.75 -27.74
C SER A 88 -6.17 5.84 -27.79
N VAL A 89 -6.90 5.69 -26.69
CA VAL A 89 -8.14 4.94 -26.58
C VAL A 89 -9.25 5.84 -26.01
N PRO A 90 -10.54 5.48 -26.18
CA PRO A 90 -11.64 6.25 -25.58
C PRO A 90 -11.46 6.39 -24.07
N TYR A 91 -11.86 7.54 -23.52
CA TYR A 91 -11.69 7.84 -22.09
C TYR A 91 -12.22 6.76 -21.13
N PRO A 92 -13.40 6.13 -21.35
CA PRO A 92 -13.87 5.00 -20.53
C PRO A 92 -12.86 3.85 -20.44
N VAL A 93 -12.20 3.55 -21.56
CA VAL A 93 -11.20 2.47 -21.68
C VAL A 93 -9.92 2.88 -20.98
N ALA A 94 -9.44 4.11 -21.23
CA ALA A 94 -8.25 4.65 -20.56
C ALA A 94 -8.40 4.64 -19.04
N LYS A 95 -9.57 5.05 -18.56
CA LYS A 95 -9.94 5.09 -17.14
C LYS A 95 -9.96 3.69 -16.51
N LEU A 96 -10.53 2.69 -17.19
CA LEU A 96 -10.51 1.30 -16.74
C LEU A 96 -9.08 0.74 -16.68
N VAL A 97 -8.27 0.97 -17.70
CA VAL A 97 -6.87 0.49 -17.74
C VAL A 97 -6.02 1.14 -16.65
N ALA A 98 -6.15 2.45 -16.43
CA ALA A 98 -5.47 3.17 -15.35
C ALA A 98 -5.88 2.62 -13.96
N THR A 99 -7.17 2.33 -13.79
CA THR A 99 -7.72 1.74 -12.56
C THR A 99 -7.18 0.34 -12.32
N TYR A 100 -7.26 -0.54 -13.32
CA TYR A 100 -6.70 -1.89 -13.28
C TYR A 100 -5.21 -1.87 -12.90
N SER A 101 -4.43 -1.04 -13.59
CA SER A 101 -2.98 -0.90 -13.37
C SER A 101 -2.67 -0.45 -11.94
N THR A 102 -3.46 0.47 -11.40
CA THR A 102 -3.33 0.95 -10.02
C THR A 102 -3.62 -0.17 -9.01
N PHE A 103 -4.63 -1.00 -9.24
CA PHE A 103 -4.94 -2.11 -8.34
C PHE A 103 -3.92 -3.24 -8.42
N ALA A 104 -3.49 -3.58 -9.65
CA ALA A 104 -2.44 -4.56 -9.89
C ALA A 104 -1.13 -4.16 -9.21
N TRP A 105 -0.77 -2.87 -9.30
CA TRP A 105 0.36 -2.30 -8.57
C TRP A 105 0.26 -2.54 -7.07
N GLU A 106 -0.86 -2.15 -6.45
CA GLU A 106 -1.04 -2.31 -5.01
C GLU A 106 -0.99 -3.78 -4.60
N SER A 107 -1.64 -4.66 -5.35
CA SER A 107 -1.63 -6.10 -5.10
C SER A 107 -0.19 -6.64 -5.06
N GLU A 108 0.61 -6.29 -6.06
CA GLU A 108 2.01 -6.71 -6.15
C GLU A 108 2.87 -6.10 -5.03
N LEU A 109 2.66 -4.83 -4.68
CA LEU A 109 3.37 -4.19 -3.58
C LEU A 109 3.06 -4.87 -2.24
N ARG A 110 1.79 -5.24 -2.01
CA ARG A 110 1.37 -5.95 -0.79
C ARG A 110 1.91 -7.37 -0.70
N LYS A 111 2.06 -8.07 -1.82
CA LYS A 111 2.74 -9.38 -1.86
C LYS A 111 4.20 -9.27 -1.44
N ARG A 112 4.90 -8.25 -1.94
CA ARG A 112 6.29 -7.95 -1.55
C ARG A 112 6.38 -7.59 -0.08
N TYR A 113 5.44 -6.78 0.42
CA TYR A 113 5.39 -6.44 1.84
C TYR A 113 5.11 -7.66 2.71
N GLN A 114 4.19 -8.54 2.28
CA GLN A 114 3.92 -9.81 2.95
C GLN A 114 5.17 -10.68 3.07
N TYR A 115 5.94 -10.78 1.98
CA TYR A 115 7.19 -11.54 1.98
C TYR A 115 8.22 -10.93 2.95
N LEU A 116 8.39 -9.61 2.93
CA LEU A 116 9.28 -8.91 3.87
C LEU A 116 8.89 -9.19 5.32
N LEU A 117 7.60 -9.10 5.65
CA LEU A 117 7.11 -9.35 7.00
C LEU A 117 7.39 -10.79 7.47
N TRP A 118 7.31 -11.78 6.58
CA TRP A 118 7.72 -13.15 6.88
C TRP A 118 9.22 -13.23 7.19
N VAL A 119 10.07 -12.60 6.37
CA VAL A 119 11.52 -12.54 6.62
C VAL A 119 11.82 -11.88 7.96
N CYS A 120 11.14 -10.78 8.30
CA CYS A 120 11.26 -10.11 9.59
C CYS A 120 10.87 -11.05 10.74
N LEU A 121 9.75 -11.78 10.62
CA LEU A 121 9.30 -12.72 11.65
C LEU A 121 10.32 -13.83 11.87
N PHE A 122 10.80 -14.47 10.81
CA PHE A 122 11.82 -15.52 10.91
C PHE A 122 13.09 -14.99 11.56
N THR A 123 13.53 -13.79 11.18
CA THR A 123 14.72 -13.15 11.77
C THR A 123 14.53 -12.88 13.26
N CYS A 124 13.35 -12.38 13.67
CA CYS A 124 13.03 -12.10 15.08
C CYS A 124 12.97 -13.36 15.95
N VAL A 125 12.73 -14.53 15.36
CA VAL A 125 12.70 -15.82 16.10
C VAL A 125 14.08 -16.49 16.08
N LEU A 126 14.76 -16.50 14.93
CA LEU A 126 16.03 -17.21 14.76
C LEU A 126 17.21 -16.48 15.41
N ALA A 127 17.23 -15.14 15.38
CA ALA A 127 18.34 -14.38 15.95
C ALA A 127 18.47 -14.60 17.48
N PRO A 128 17.41 -14.49 18.29
CA PRO A 128 17.48 -14.81 19.71
C PRO A 128 17.91 -16.26 19.96
N PHE A 129 17.35 -17.21 19.22
CA PHE A 129 17.70 -18.62 19.37
C PHE A 129 19.20 -18.87 19.10
N SER A 130 19.76 -18.23 18.07
CA SER A 130 21.19 -18.33 17.73
C SER A 130 22.08 -17.74 18.83
N VAL A 131 21.67 -16.60 19.43
CA VAL A 131 22.38 -15.98 20.55
C VAL A 131 22.35 -16.86 21.81
N SER A 132 21.20 -17.46 22.10
CA SER A 132 21.04 -18.40 23.24
C SER A 132 22.01 -19.59 23.13
N ILE A 133 22.12 -20.20 21.94
CA ILE A 133 23.08 -21.28 21.68
C ILE A 133 24.53 -20.79 21.85
N PHE A 134 24.86 -19.63 21.29
CA PHE A 134 26.22 -19.08 21.36
C PHE A 134 26.67 -18.75 22.79
N LEU A 135 25.74 -18.35 23.66
CA LEU A 135 26.00 -18.02 25.05
C LEU A 135 25.87 -19.22 26.00
N GLU A 136 25.65 -20.43 25.47
CA GLU A 136 25.48 -21.67 26.24
C GLU A 136 24.41 -21.56 27.35
N GLN A 137 23.36 -20.76 27.11
CA GLN A 137 22.33 -20.51 28.11
C GLN A 137 21.44 -21.74 28.32
N THR A 138 21.00 -21.92 29.56
CA THR A 138 19.97 -22.92 29.85
C THR A 138 18.63 -22.52 29.21
N ILE A 139 17.73 -23.49 29.01
CA ILE A 139 16.40 -23.24 28.43
C ILE A 139 15.63 -22.13 29.19
N PRO A 140 15.56 -22.13 30.54
CA PRO A 140 14.88 -21.07 31.27
C PRO A 140 15.51 -19.69 31.08
N GLU A 141 16.83 -19.60 31.10
CA GLU A 141 17.57 -18.34 30.88
C GLU A 141 17.32 -17.79 29.48
N SER A 142 17.30 -18.67 28.48
CA SER A 142 17.04 -18.31 27.09
C SER A 142 15.64 -17.73 26.89
N VAL A 143 14.63 -18.31 27.55
CA VAL A 143 13.26 -17.79 27.48
C VAL A 143 13.18 -16.39 28.09
N VAL A 144 13.76 -16.18 29.26
CA VAL A 144 13.63 -14.92 30.01
C VAL A 144 14.48 -13.80 29.41
N PHE A 145 15.76 -14.07 29.12
CA PHE A 145 16.73 -13.04 28.78
C PHE A 145 16.91 -12.84 27.28
N VAL A 146 16.56 -13.83 26.46
CA VAL A 146 16.82 -13.80 25.02
C VAL A 146 15.52 -13.71 24.23
N ILE A 147 14.51 -14.55 24.52
CA ILE A 147 13.21 -14.50 23.82
C ILE A 147 12.31 -13.40 24.37
N GLY A 148 12.24 -13.25 25.70
CA GLY A 148 11.40 -12.28 26.40
C GLY A 148 11.43 -10.88 25.78
N PRO A 149 12.62 -10.27 25.59
CA PRO A 149 12.76 -8.94 24.98
C PRO A 149 12.25 -8.82 23.54
N PHE A 150 12.19 -9.91 22.77
CA PHE A 150 11.74 -9.92 21.37
C PHE A 150 10.23 -10.10 21.23
N THR A 151 9.55 -10.60 22.27
CA THR A 151 8.10 -10.84 22.28
C THR A 151 7.27 -9.66 21.77
N PRO A 152 7.53 -8.39 22.16
CA PRO A 152 6.76 -7.25 21.67
C PRO A 152 6.90 -7.05 20.15
N ILE A 153 8.11 -7.22 19.62
CA ILE A 153 8.38 -7.06 18.18
C ILE A 153 7.72 -8.20 17.41
N ILE A 154 7.83 -9.44 17.90
CA ILE A 154 7.17 -10.60 17.31
C ILE A 154 5.66 -10.37 17.24
N ALA A 155 5.04 -9.86 18.31
CA ALA A 155 3.62 -9.55 18.34
C ALA A 155 3.22 -8.50 17.29
N VAL A 156 4.01 -7.43 17.13
CA VAL A 156 3.78 -6.41 16.08
C VAL A 156 3.86 -7.01 14.68
N VAL A 157 4.91 -7.79 14.41
CA VAL A 157 5.12 -8.37 13.09
C VAL A 157 3.99 -9.34 12.74
N ILE A 158 3.48 -10.10 13.72
CA ILE A 158 2.33 -10.98 13.53
C ILE A 158 1.04 -10.17 13.26
N ASP A 159 0.76 -9.11 14.03
CA ASP A 159 -0.40 -8.22 13.80
C ASP A 159 -0.35 -7.65 12.36
N GLU A 160 0.82 -7.12 11.99
CA GLU A 160 1.07 -6.53 10.67
C GLU A 160 0.95 -7.57 9.53
N LEU A 161 1.45 -8.81 9.74
CA LEU A 161 1.31 -9.92 8.80
C LEU A 161 -0.16 -10.25 8.53
N LEU A 162 -0.99 -10.26 9.58
CA LEU A 162 -2.41 -10.59 9.47
C LEU A 162 -3.19 -9.45 8.80
N MET A 163 -2.92 -8.21 9.19
CA MET A 163 -3.56 -7.03 8.60
C MET A 163 -3.18 -6.83 7.12
N ASN A 164 -1.90 -6.99 6.78
CA ASN A 164 -1.46 -6.91 5.39
C ASN A 164 -2.02 -8.06 4.55
N LYS A 165 -2.12 -9.28 5.08
CA LYS A 165 -2.75 -10.40 4.36
C LYS A 165 -4.21 -10.12 4.01
N GLN A 166 -4.96 -9.50 4.92
CA GLN A 166 -6.33 -9.05 4.62
C GLN A 166 -6.34 -7.97 3.54
N SER A 167 -5.46 -6.97 3.66
CA SER A 167 -5.36 -5.89 2.69
C SER A 167 -4.94 -6.39 1.29
N MET A 168 -4.03 -7.35 1.23
CA MET A 168 -3.57 -8.02 0.00
C MET A 168 -4.73 -8.74 -0.69
N LYS A 169 -5.54 -9.50 0.07
CA LYS A 169 -6.72 -10.18 -0.48
C LYS A 169 -7.71 -9.20 -1.10
N ILE A 170 -7.94 -8.07 -0.45
CA ILE A 170 -8.83 -7.02 -0.97
C ILE A 170 -8.27 -6.41 -2.26
N ALA A 171 -6.98 -6.08 -2.30
CA ALA A 171 -6.32 -5.54 -3.49
C ALA A 171 -6.35 -6.54 -4.67
N GLU A 172 -6.13 -7.82 -4.41
CA GLU A 172 -6.26 -8.90 -5.41
C GLU A 172 -7.70 -9.02 -5.93
N GLN A 173 -8.69 -8.95 -5.05
CA GLN A 173 -10.09 -9.00 -5.43
C GLN A 173 -10.44 -7.83 -6.37
N LEU A 174 -10.08 -6.59 -6.00
CA LEU A 174 -10.30 -5.41 -6.85
C LEU A 174 -9.60 -5.52 -8.21
N THR A 175 -8.38 -6.05 -8.23
CA THR A 175 -7.63 -6.28 -9.47
C THR A 175 -8.38 -7.26 -10.37
N ASN A 176 -8.86 -8.37 -9.81
CA ASN A 176 -9.62 -9.38 -10.54
C ASN A 176 -10.97 -8.85 -11.02
N ASP A 177 -11.68 -8.09 -10.19
CA ASP A 177 -12.97 -7.50 -10.54
C ASP A 177 -12.82 -6.48 -11.68
N SER A 178 -11.76 -5.65 -11.64
CA SER A 178 -11.43 -4.73 -12.74
C SER A 178 -11.01 -5.47 -14.02
N HIS A 179 -10.25 -6.56 -13.90
CA HIS A 179 -9.91 -7.41 -15.04
C HIS A 179 -11.14 -8.11 -15.64
N ASN A 180 -12.11 -8.52 -14.83
CA ASN A 180 -13.36 -9.07 -15.32
C ASN A 180 -14.17 -8.02 -16.10
N THR A 181 -14.20 -6.76 -15.64
CA THR A 181 -14.77 -5.65 -16.41
C THR A 181 -14.06 -5.47 -17.75
N TRP A 182 -12.73 -5.58 -17.78
CA TRP A 182 -11.92 -5.53 -19.00
C TRP A 182 -12.29 -6.64 -20.00
N LEU A 183 -12.32 -7.90 -19.54
CA LEU A 183 -12.68 -9.03 -20.40
C LEU A 183 -14.11 -8.91 -20.96
N ASN A 184 -15.04 -8.38 -20.16
CA ASN A 184 -16.42 -8.18 -20.59
C ASN A 184 -16.56 -7.03 -21.59
N LEU A 185 -15.76 -5.97 -21.46
CA LEU A 185 -15.65 -4.93 -22.49
C LEU A 185 -15.15 -5.54 -23.81
N LEU A 186 -14.06 -6.30 -23.77
CA LEU A 186 -13.52 -6.95 -24.98
C LEU A 186 -14.48 -7.98 -25.58
N SER A 187 -15.37 -8.59 -24.80
CA SER A 187 -16.32 -9.56 -25.31
C SER A 187 -17.63 -8.93 -25.83
N ASP A 188 -17.68 -7.60 -26.00
CA ASP A 188 -18.88 -6.81 -26.31
C ASP A 188 -20.06 -7.07 -25.34
N LYS A 189 -19.78 -7.57 -24.14
CA LYS A 189 -20.80 -7.80 -23.10
C LYS A 189 -21.14 -6.54 -22.32
N LEU A 190 -20.23 -5.56 -22.34
CA LEU A 190 -20.41 -4.26 -21.71
C LEU A 190 -20.17 -3.16 -22.71
N ASN A 191 -21.04 -2.17 -22.73
CA ASN A 191 -20.80 -0.92 -23.44
C ASN A 191 -19.99 0.07 -22.59
N PHE A 192 -19.58 1.19 -23.18
CA PHE A 192 -18.76 2.19 -22.48
C PHE A 192 -19.44 2.80 -21.25
N THR A 193 -20.75 3.03 -21.27
CA THR A 193 -21.49 3.57 -20.11
C THR A 193 -21.46 2.59 -18.94
N GLU A 194 -21.60 1.29 -19.22
CA GLU A 194 -21.51 0.26 -18.18
C GLU A 194 -20.09 0.11 -17.64
N VAL A 195 -19.07 0.20 -18.51
CA VAL A 195 -17.66 0.22 -18.09
C VAL A 195 -17.37 1.39 -17.15
N GLU A 196 -17.87 2.59 -17.47
CA GLU A 196 -17.72 3.75 -16.58
C GLU A 196 -18.38 3.52 -15.22
N LEU A 197 -19.60 2.95 -15.22
CA LEU A 197 -20.33 2.62 -13.99
C LEU A 197 -19.55 1.63 -13.11
N PHE A 198 -19.06 0.52 -13.69
CA PHE A 198 -18.28 -0.46 -12.93
C PHE A 198 -16.95 0.11 -12.45
N THR A 199 -16.28 0.91 -13.28
CA THR A 199 -15.01 1.55 -12.89
C THR A 199 -15.21 2.51 -11.71
N GLU A 200 -16.29 3.30 -11.71
CA GLU A 200 -16.67 4.15 -10.57
C GLU A 200 -16.96 3.33 -9.31
N GLN A 201 -17.67 2.20 -9.43
CA GLN A 201 -17.94 1.31 -8.30
C GLN A 201 -16.65 0.74 -7.69
N HIS A 202 -15.74 0.27 -8.54
CA HIS A 202 -14.43 -0.24 -8.10
C HIS A 202 -13.62 0.84 -7.40
N MET A 203 -13.59 2.06 -7.96
CA MET A 203 -12.84 3.19 -7.39
C MET A 203 -13.42 3.68 -6.06
N ARG A 204 -14.74 3.60 -5.86
CA ARG A 204 -15.36 3.89 -4.55
C ARG A 204 -14.95 2.87 -3.50
N TYR A 205 -14.97 1.59 -3.86
CA TYR A 205 -14.51 0.55 -2.95
C TYR A 205 -13.03 0.73 -2.62
N TRP A 206 -12.19 1.05 -3.62
CA TRP A 206 -10.78 1.37 -3.46
C TRP A 206 -10.52 2.56 -2.52
N GLN A 207 -11.33 3.62 -2.60
CA GLN A 207 -11.23 4.76 -1.69
C GLN A 207 -11.44 4.36 -0.21
N ASN A 208 -12.42 3.49 0.06
CA ASN A 208 -12.65 2.96 1.41
C ASN A 208 -11.51 2.03 1.85
N PHE A 209 -11.03 1.19 0.94
CA PHE A 209 -9.90 0.30 1.20
C PHE A 209 -8.65 1.06 1.63
N ARG A 210 -8.26 2.14 0.94
CA ARG A 210 -7.05 2.92 1.29
C ARG A 210 -7.09 3.49 2.71
N GLN A 211 -8.28 3.78 3.23
CA GLN A 211 -8.46 4.31 4.58
C GLN A 211 -8.21 3.27 5.68
N SER A 212 -8.44 1.99 5.39
CA SER A 212 -8.26 0.87 6.34
C SER A 212 -7.03 0.02 6.07
N ALA A 213 -6.44 0.17 4.89
CA ALA A 213 -5.25 -0.53 4.43
C ALA A 213 -4.06 -0.31 5.36
N THR A 214 -3.30 -1.37 5.61
CA THR A 214 -2.04 -1.25 6.36
C THR A 214 -1.04 -0.39 5.58
N PRO A 215 -0.47 0.69 6.17
CA PRO A 215 0.56 1.49 5.54
C PRO A 215 1.81 0.67 5.23
N ILE A 216 2.44 0.94 4.10
CA ILE A 216 3.67 0.27 3.68
C ILE A 216 4.83 1.22 3.90
N PHE A 217 5.97 0.70 4.34
CA PHE A 217 7.17 1.51 4.53
C PHE A 217 7.66 2.13 3.20
N GLU A 218 7.94 3.43 3.23
CA GLU A 218 8.39 4.20 2.07
C GLU A 218 9.64 3.61 1.39
N TRP A 219 10.56 3.06 2.16
CA TRP A 219 11.79 2.48 1.61
C TRP A 219 11.50 1.22 0.79
N LEU A 220 10.51 0.40 1.18
CA LEU A 220 10.11 -0.79 0.42
C LEU A 220 9.44 -0.36 -0.89
N TYR A 221 8.60 0.67 -0.83
CA TYR A 221 8.02 1.28 -2.01
C TYR A 221 9.10 1.76 -2.97
N LYS A 222 10.08 2.57 -2.49
CA LYS A 222 11.20 3.05 -3.30
C LYS A 222 12.04 1.94 -3.91
N ALA A 223 12.33 0.88 -3.14
CA ALA A 223 13.11 -0.26 -3.63
C ALA A 223 12.36 -1.10 -4.68
N SER A 224 11.02 -1.08 -4.67
CA SER A 224 10.20 -1.86 -5.61
C SER A 224 9.73 -1.03 -6.82
N ARG A 225 9.70 0.30 -6.69
CA ARG A 225 9.09 1.24 -7.64
C ARG A 225 9.59 1.06 -9.06
N GLU A 226 10.89 1.16 -9.30
CA GLU A 226 11.47 1.18 -10.66
C GLU A 226 11.04 -0.04 -11.49
N ARG A 227 11.15 -1.24 -10.91
CA ARG A 227 10.74 -2.48 -11.57
C ARG A 227 9.23 -2.53 -11.79
N MET A 228 8.45 -2.11 -10.81
CA MET A 228 6.99 -2.14 -10.89
C MET A 228 6.47 -1.10 -11.90
N GLU A 229 7.09 0.07 -12.02
CA GLU A 229 6.78 1.11 -13.01
C GLU A 229 7.03 0.59 -14.42
N GLY A 230 8.20 -0.04 -14.64
CA GLY A 230 8.50 -0.69 -15.92
C GLY A 230 7.45 -1.73 -16.31
N ASN A 231 7.07 -2.62 -15.38
CA ASN A 231 6.04 -3.63 -15.62
C ASN A 231 4.68 -2.99 -15.93
N MET A 232 4.25 -2.01 -15.12
CA MET A 232 2.97 -1.34 -15.27
C MET A 232 2.83 -0.67 -16.65
N LEU A 233 3.89 -0.02 -17.14
CA LEU A 233 3.89 0.60 -18.46
C LEU A 233 3.75 -0.44 -19.58
N VAL A 234 4.51 -1.54 -19.50
CA VAL A 234 4.43 -2.64 -20.47
C VAL A 234 3.05 -3.29 -20.47
N ASP A 235 2.49 -3.58 -19.29
CA ASP A 235 1.17 -4.20 -19.15
C ASP A 235 0.05 -3.26 -19.65
N THR A 236 0.16 -1.96 -19.36
CA THR A 236 -0.77 -0.93 -19.88
C THR A 236 -0.76 -0.89 -21.40
N ASP A 237 0.42 -0.88 -22.00
CA ASP A 237 0.57 -0.83 -23.46
C ASP A 237 0.05 -2.13 -24.11
N ALA A 238 0.21 -3.28 -23.45
CA ALA A 238 -0.35 -4.55 -23.90
C ALA A 238 -1.89 -4.54 -23.90
N LEU A 239 -2.52 -4.01 -22.84
CA LEU A 239 -3.98 -3.86 -22.76
C LEU A 239 -4.51 -2.91 -23.85
N ILE A 240 -3.83 -1.78 -24.07
CA ILE A 240 -4.20 -0.85 -25.16
C ILE A 240 -4.09 -1.52 -26.52
N ALA A 241 -3.01 -2.29 -26.75
CA ALA A 241 -2.82 -3.03 -28.00
C ALA A 241 -3.87 -4.14 -28.20
N GLU A 242 -4.33 -4.77 -27.13
CA GLU A 242 -5.41 -5.75 -27.16
C GLU A 242 -6.74 -5.10 -27.58
N PHE A 243 -7.10 -3.96 -26.98
CA PHE A 243 -8.32 -3.22 -27.34
C PHE A 243 -8.33 -2.76 -28.80
N LYS A 244 -7.19 -2.30 -29.32
CA LYS A 244 -7.10 -1.83 -30.73
C LYS A 244 -7.17 -2.93 -31.79
N LYS A 245 -7.08 -4.20 -31.39
CA LYS A 245 -7.21 -5.34 -32.32
C LYS A 245 -8.67 -5.72 -32.60
N GLN A 246 -9.61 -5.14 -31.87
CA GLN A 246 -11.05 -5.29 -32.10
C GLN A 246 -11.51 -4.39 -33.24
#